data_AF-A0A2V6DD29-F1
#
_entry.id   AF-A0A2V6DD29-F1
#
_cell.length_a   1.000
_cell.length_b   1.000
_cell.length_c   1.000
_cell.angle_alpha   90.00
_cell.angle_beta   90.00
_cell.angle_gamma   90.00
#
_symmetry.space_group_name_H-M   'P 1'
#
loop_
_entity.id
_entity.type
_entity.pdbx_description
1 polymer ?
#
loop_
_entity_poly.entity_id
_entity_poly.type
_entity_poly.pdbx_seq_one_letter_code
_entity_poly.pdbx_strand_id
1 'polypeptide(L)' 'MPLVSEIKVSQVRSRKDRDAFIKFPWKIYGDDSTWVPPLLIERKAFLDRKRHPFYKHGDATLFLAK' A
#
# COMPACT_ATOMS: atom_id res chain seq x y z
N MET A 1 -19.69 2.71 -24.44
CA MET A 1 -18.60 1.93 -23.83
C MET A 1 -17.80 2.88 -22.93
N PRO A 2 -17.59 2.59 -21.64
CA PRO A 2 -16.77 3.46 -20.83
C PRO A 2 -15.33 3.38 -21.33
N LEU A 3 -14.66 4.53 -21.42
CA LEU A 3 -13.23 4.62 -21.72
C LEU A 3 -12.50 3.78 -20.66
N VAL A 4 -11.72 2.77 -21.08
CA VAL A 4 -10.81 2.09 -20.16
C VAL A 4 -9.76 3.13 -19.80
N SER A 5 -9.82 3.68 -18.59
CA SER A 5 -8.79 4.60 -18.12
C SER A 5 -7.45 3.88 -18.14
N GLU A 6 -6.45 4.47 -18.78
CA GLU A 6 -5.09 3.91 -18.84
C GLU A 6 -4.55 3.73 -17.40
N ILE A 7 -4.40 2.48 -16.96
CA ILE A 7 -3.85 2.17 -15.64
C ILE A 7 -2.34 2.38 -15.68
N LYS A 8 -1.82 3.26 -14.80
CA LYS A 8 -0.38 3.51 -14.67
C LYS A 8 0.15 2.87 -13.40
N VAL A 9 1.07 1.93 -13.58
CA VAL A 9 1.79 1.29 -12.46
C VAL A 9 3.10 2.04 -12.22
N SER A 10 3.31 2.46 -10.98
CA SER A 10 4.52 3.18 -10.56
C SER A 10 5.07 2.64 -9.25
N GLN A 11 6.39 2.61 -9.14
CA GLN A 11 7.08 2.23 -7.91
C GLN A 11 6.85 3.26 -6.82
N VAL A 12 6.62 2.80 -5.59
CA VAL A 12 6.56 3.65 -4.40
C VAL A 12 7.96 4.14 -4.05
N ARG A 13 8.20 5.45 -4.16
CA ARG A 13 9.53 6.05 -3.92
C ARG A 13 9.55 7.07 -2.79
N SER A 14 8.40 7.64 -2.44
CA SER A 14 8.30 8.65 -1.39
C SER A 14 7.50 8.18 -0.17
N ARG A 15 7.63 8.92 0.93
CA ARG A 15 6.76 8.74 2.11
C ARG A 15 5.28 8.89 1.75
N LYS A 16 4.95 9.85 0.87
CA LYS A 16 3.58 10.08 0.39
C LYS A 16 3.06 8.87 -0.39
N ASP A 17 3.88 8.28 -1.26
CA ASP A 17 3.51 7.07 -1.99
C ASP A 17 3.31 5.89 -1.03
N ARG A 18 4.16 5.75 -0.02
CA ARG A 18 4.03 4.68 0.96
C ARG A 18 2.76 4.82 1.79
N ASP A 19 2.42 6.05 2.20
CA ASP A 19 1.16 6.32 2.88
C ASP A 19 -0.05 6.04 1.96
N ALA A 20 0.04 6.35 0.66
CA ALA A 20 -1.00 6.02 -0.31
C ALA A 20 -1.16 4.51 -0.51
N PHE A 21 -0.06 3.76 -0.56
CA PHE A 21 -0.05 2.29 -0.62
C PHE A 21 -0.71 1.67 0.61
N ILE A 22 -0.30 2.10 1.81
CA ILE A 22 -0.85 1.58 3.07
C ILE A 22 -2.36 1.87 3.18
N LYS A 23 -2.80 3.04 2.72
CA LYS A 23 -4.20 3.45 2.79
C LYS A 23 -5.05 2.96 1.62
N PHE A 24 -4.47 2.30 0.63
CA PHE A 24 -5.20 1.81 -0.54
C PHE A 24 -6.40 0.90 -0.19
N PRO A 25 -6.35 0.01 0.82
CA PRO A 25 -7.50 -0.79 1.23
C PRO A 25 -8.75 0.04 1.58
N TRP A 26 -8.61 1.26 2.11
CA TRP A 26 -9.77 2.14 2.40
C TRP A 26 -10.53 2.54 1.14
N LYS A 27 -9.86 2.60 -0.01
CA LYS A 27 -10.54 2.88 -1.29
C LYS A 27 -11.34 1.68 -1.81
N ILE A 28 -10.95 0.47 -1.41
CA ILE A 28 -11.59 -0.78 -1.89
C ILE A 28 -12.72 -1.18 -0.96
N TYR A 29 -12.46 -1.13 0.36
CA TYR A 29 -13.33 -1.69 1.38
C TYR A 29 -14.01 -0.64 2.25
N GLY A 30 -13.80 0.66 1.99
CA GLY A 30 -14.28 1.74 2.85
C GLY A 30 -15.81 1.77 3.06
N ASP A 31 -16.57 1.24 2.11
CA ASP A 31 -18.03 1.16 2.16
C ASP A 31 -18.55 -0.17 2.73
N ASP A 32 -17.67 -1.12 3.06
CA ASP A 32 -18.03 -2.39 3.68
C ASP A 32 -18.20 -2.22 5.20
N SER A 33 -19.43 -2.30 5.67
CA SER A 33 -19.79 -2.18 7.09
C SER A 33 -19.14 -3.21 8.02
N THR A 34 -18.65 -4.33 7.48
CA THR A 34 -18.00 -5.40 8.24
C THR A 34 -16.47 -5.32 8.20
N TRP A 35 -15.92 -4.38 7.44
CA TRP A 35 -14.49 -4.24 7.30
C TRP A 35 -13.88 -3.49 8.48
N VAL A 36 -12.89 -4.13 9.12
CA VAL A 36 -12.08 -3.51 10.18
C VAL A 36 -10.74 -3.07 9.60
N PRO A 37 -10.45 -1.76 9.54
CA PRO A 37 -9.18 -1.28 9.01
C PRO A 37 -8.01 -1.69 9.90
N PRO A 38 -6.84 -2.04 9.31
CA PRO A 38 -5.67 -2.35 10.12
C PRO A 38 -5.09 -1.10 10.79
N LEU A 39 -4.36 -1.31 11.89
CA LEU A 39 -3.60 -0.25 12.53
C LEU A 39 -2.50 0.28 11.59
N LEU A 40 -2.56 1.58 11.27
CA LEU A 40 -1.61 2.20 10.35
C LEU A 40 -0.16 2.10 10.84
N ILE A 41 0.06 2.13 12.15
CA ILE A 41 1.40 2.02 12.75
C ILE A 41 2.02 0.65 12.48
N GLU A 42 1.25 -0.43 12.56
CA GLU A 42 1.72 -1.79 12.27
C GLU A 42 2.07 -1.95 10.80
N ARG A 43 1.23 -1.43 9.89
CA ARG A 43 1.52 -1.45 8.45
C ARG A 43 2.79 -0.66 8.11
N LYS A 44 3.02 0.48 8.77
CA LYS A 44 4.26 1.25 8.62
C LYS A 44 5.47 0.50 9.14
N ALA A 45 5.36 -0.18 10.28
CA ALA A 45 6.43 -0.98 10.87
C ALA A 45 6.79 -2.19 10.00
N PHE A 46 5.77 -2.89 9.47
CA PHE A 46 5.96 -4.04 8.58
C PHE A 46 6.72 -3.67 7.29
N LEU A 47 6.40 -2.52 6.71
CA LEU A 47 7.03 -2.01 5.48
C LEU A 47 8.31 -1.19 5.73
N ASP A 48 8.79 -1.14 6.98
CA ASP A 48 10.04 -0.46 7.28
C ASP A 48 11.22 -1.38 6.99
N ARG A 49 11.84 -1.15 5.81
CA ARG A 49 13.03 -1.88 5.36
C ARG A 49 14.18 -1.87 6.36
N LYS A 50 14.31 -0.81 7.17
CA LYS A 50 15.41 -0.69 8.14
C LYS A 50 15.16 -1.50 9.40
N ARG A 51 13.90 -1.78 9.74
CA ARG A 51 13.51 -2.34 11.05
C ARG A 51 12.92 -3.73 10.97
N HIS A 52 12.18 -4.05 9.91
CA HIS A 52 11.40 -5.27 9.86
C HIS A 52 12.29 -6.50 9.56
N PRO A 53 12.22 -7.59 10.35
CA PRO A 53 13.13 -8.74 10.23
C PRO A 53 13.15 -9.44 8.87
N PHE A 54 12.04 -9.39 8.11
CA PHE A 54 11.98 -9.91 6.75
C PHE A 54 13.16 -9.42 5.88
N TYR A 55 13.52 -8.14 5.99
CA TYR A 55 14.55 -7.53 5.15
C TYR A 55 15.99 -7.92 5.53
N LYS A 56 16.18 -8.74 6.56
CA LYS A 56 17.48 -9.36 6.86
C LYS A 56 17.83 -10.48 5.86
N HIS A 57 16.80 -11.09 5.25
CA HIS A 57 16.96 -12.26 4.38
C HIS A 57 16.17 -12.15 3.07
N GLY A 58 15.31 -11.15 2.93
CA GLY A 58 14.47 -10.94 1.76
C GLY A 58 14.48 -9.50 1.27
N ASP A 59 13.98 -9.30 0.05
CA ASP A 59 13.80 -7.99 -0.54
C ASP A 59 12.38 -7.86 -1.12
N ALA A 60 11.83 -6.64 -1.14
CA ALA A 60 10.53 -6.33 -1.71
C ALA A 60 10.48 -4.88 -2.20
N THR A 61 9.79 -4.68 -3.32
CA THR A 61 9.46 -3.35 -3.84
C THR A 61 7.94 -3.20 -3.89
N LEU A 62 7.44 -2.01 -3.51
CA LEU A 62 6.02 -1.69 -3.53
C LEU A 62 5.66 -0.92 -4.81
N PHE A 63 4.47 -1.19 -5.35
CA PHE A 63 3.94 -0.55 -6.54
C PHE A 63 2.52 -0.05 -6.29
N LEU A 64 2.16 1.05 -6.93
CA LEU A 64 0.81 1.61 -6.96
C LEU A 64 0.31 1.64 -8.40
N ALA A 65 -0.92 1.15 -8.60
CA ALA A 65 -1.70 1.37 -9.80
C ALA A 65 -2.64 2.56 -9.57
N LYS A 66 -2.73 3.46 -10.55
CA LYS A 66 -3.62 4.63 -10.54
C LYS A 66 -4.25 4.80 -11.90
#